data_AF-A0A2P8DPZ4-F1
#
_entry.id   AF-A0A2P8DPZ4-F1
#
_cell.length_a   1.000
_cell.length_b   1.000
_cell.length_c   1.000
_cell.angle_alpha   90.00
_cell.angle_beta   90.00
_cell.angle_gamma   90.00
#
_symmetry.space_group_name_H-M   'P 1'
#
loop_
_entity.id
_entity.type
_entity.pdbx_description
1 polymer ?
#
loop_
_entity_poly.entity_id
_entity_poly.type
_entity_poly.pdbx_seq_one_letter_code
_entity_poly.pdbx_strand_id
1 'polypeptide(L)'
;MTSPEPRPMAREISAFLAALRHRSECRTIGSAPSGDSALMAWKSSLLDRIAEQTRDTETRAVADNAQARLDSLRTQERTGGES
;
A
#
# COMPACT_ATOMS: atom_id res chain seq x y z
N MET A 1 -24.22 11.24 -23.78
CA MET A 1 -22.94 11.66 -23.17
C MET A 1 -22.69 10.77 -21.97
N THR A 2 -21.94 9.68 -22.14
CA THR A 2 -21.55 8.82 -21.02
C THR A 2 -20.40 9.51 -20.30
N SER A 3 -20.62 9.99 -19.07
CA SER A 3 -19.54 10.42 -18.19
C SER A 3 -18.46 9.32 -18.17
N PRO A 4 -17.17 9.65 -18.27
CA PRO A 4 -16.14 8.64 -18.09
C PRO A 4 -16.24 8.20 -16.64
N GLU A 5 -16.79 7.00 -16.40
CA GLU A 5 -16.65 6.39 -15.08
C GLU A 5 -15.16 6.39 -14.74
N PRO A 6 -14.77 6.91 -13.56
CA PRO A 6 -13.38 6.84 -13.17
C PRO A 6 -12.99 5.36 -13.19
N ARG A 7 -11.97 5.04 -13.99
CA ARG A 7 -11.47 3.68 -14.17
C ARG A 7 -11.31 3.05 -12.78
N PRO A 8 -11.66 1.76 -12.56
CA PRO A 8 -11.68 1.13 -11.25
C PRO A 8 -10.39 1.41 -10.42
N MET A 9 -9.24 1.44 -11.09
CA MET A 9 -7.95 1.78 -10.51
C MET A 9 -7.85 3.20 -9.91
N ALA A 10 -8.49 4.21 -10.53
CA ALA A 10 -8.50 5.57 -9.99
C ALA A 10 -9.28 5.65 -8.66
N ARG A 11 -10.41 4.93 -8.56
CA ARG A 11 -11.18 4.83 -7.31
C ARG A 11 -10.35 4.18 -6.20
N GLU A 12 -9.62 3.10 -6.53
CA GLU A 12 -8.76 2.41 -5.56
C GLU A 12 -7.57 3.27 -5.11
N ILE A 13 -6.92 4.00 -6.02
CA ILE A 13 -5.84 4.94 -5.67
C ILE A 13 -6.38 6.04 -4.73
N SER A 14 -7.54 6.62 -5.04
CA SER A 14 -8.16 7.63 -4.18
C SER A 14 -8.50 7.06 -2.79
N ALA A 15 -9.03 5.83 -2.73
CA ALA A 15 -9.32 5.17 -1.47
C ALA A 15 -8.05 4.94 -0.64
N PHE A 16 -6.96 4.49 -1.28
CA PHE A 16 -5.66 4.31 -0.62
C PHE A 16 -5.13 5.63 -0.05
N LEU A 17 -5.15 6.70 -0.84
CA LEU A 17 -4.70 8.03 -0.40
C LEU A 17 -5.55 8.58 0.76
N ALA A 18 -6.87 8.34 0.73
CA ALA A 18 -7.77 8.73 1.82
C ALA A 18 -7.43 7.97 3.12
N ALA A 19 -7.20 6.67 3.05
CA ALA A 19 -6.78 5.88 4.21
C ALA A 19 -5.40 6.31 4.74
N LEU A 20 -4.45 6.62 3.86
CA LEU A 20 -3.13 7.11 4.23
C LEU A 20 -3.21 8.48 4.94
N ARG A 21 -4.06 9.39 4.43
CA ARG A 21 -4.32 10.69 5.05
C ARG A 21 -4.97 10.52 6.42
N HIS A 22 -6.04 9.75 6.50
CA HIS A 22 -6.75 9.47 7.75
C HIS A 22 -5.80 8.91 8.82
N ARG A 23 -4.94 7.96 8.44
CA ARG A 23 -3.91 7.42 9.36
C ARG A 23 -2.90 8.48 9.79
N SER A 24 -2.50 9.38 8.90
CA SER A 24 -1.55 10.45 9.23
C SER A 24 -2.15 11.46 10.21
N GLU A 25 -3.45 11.75 10.06
CA GLU A 25 -4.22 12.63 10.94
C GLU A 25 -4.53 11.97 12.30
N CYS A 26 -4.83 10.67 12.31
CA CYS A 26 -5.17 9.90 13.51
C CYS A 26 -3.95 9.32 14.24
N ARG A 27 -2.72 9.60 13.78
CA ARG A 27 -1.50 9.14 14.46
C ARG A 27 -1.31 9.95 15.76
N THR A 28 -2.00 9.55 16.82
CA THR A 28 -1.72 9.98 18.19
C THR A 28 -0.36 9.46 18.62
N ILE A 29 0.43 10.33 19.27
CA ILE A 29 1.75 9.97 19.83
C ILE A 29 1.56 8.79 20.79
N GLY A 30 2.00 7.59 20.38
CA GLY A 30 2.00 6.39 21.25
C GLY A 30 1.23 5.17 20.75
N SER A 31 0.47 5.22 19.65
CA SER A 31 -0.13 3.99 19.10
C SER A 31 0.90 3.11 18.38
N ALA A 32 0.98 1.86 18.80
CA ALA A 32 1.88 0.84 18.26
C ALA A 32 1.69 0.66 16.73
N PRO A 33 2.76 0.31 15.98
CA PRO A 33 2.76 0.24 14.52
C PRO A 33 1.93 -0.93 13.93
N SER A 34 1.09 -1.61 14.70
CA SER A 34 0.38 -2.86 14.34
C SER A 34 -0.59 -2.76 13.14
N GLY A 35 -0.72 -1.59 12.50
CA GLY A 35 -1.47 -1.38 11.26
C GLY A 35 -0.62 -1.03 10.04
N ASP A 36 0.71 -0.96 10.15
CA ASP A 36 1.59 -0.62 9.01
C ASP A 36 1.67 -1.76 7.99
N SER A 37 1.67 -3.02 8.43
CA SER A 37 1.73 -4.19 7.56
C SER A 37 0.48 -4.32 6.67
N ALA A 38 -0.72 -4.07 7.21
CA ALA A 38 -1.95 -4.08 6.43
C ALA A 38 -1.97 -2.96 5.37
N LEU A 39 -1.54 -1.75 5.74
CA LEU A 39 -1.46 -0.62 4.79
C LEU A 39 -0.39 -0.86 3.72
N MET A 40 0.75 -1.44 4.10
CA MET A 40 1.82 -1.81 3.15
C MET A 40 1.40 -2.98 2.25
N ALA A 41 0.60 -3.92 2.74
CA ALA A 41 0.02 -4.99 1.93
C ALA A 41 -0.90 -4.42 0.85
N TRP A 42 -1.77 -3.47 1.24
CA TRP A 42 -2.64 -2.79 0.28
C TRP A 42 -1.84 -1.98 -0.75
N LYS A 43 -0.84 -1.21 -0.31
CA LYS A 43 0.07 -0.48 -1.20
C LYS A 43 0.74 -1.40 -2.22
N SER A 44 1.28 -2.53 -1.76
CA SER A 44 2.02 -3.46 -2.62
C SER A 44 1.10 -4.13 -3.64
N SER A 45 -0.11 -4.53 -3.24
CA SER A 45 -1.13 -5.06 -4.16
C SER A 45 -1.62 -4.04 -5.19
N LEU A 46 -1.72 -2.75 -4.81
CA LEU A 46 -2.07 -1.69 -5.75
C LEU A 46 -0.98 -1.49 -6.80
N LEU A 47 0.29 -1.40 -6.37
CA LEU A 47 1.43 -1.22 -7.27
C LEU A 47 1.63 -2.40 -8.21
N ASP A 48 1.42 -3.62 -7.74
CA ASP A 48 1.48 -4.85 -8.54
C ASP A 48 0.44 -4.82 -9.67
N ARG A 49 -0.81 -4.48 -9.37
CA ARG A 49 -1.87 -4.33 -10.39
C ARG A 49 -1.61 -3.20 -11.38
N ILE A 50 -0.97 -2.11 -10.95
CA ILE A 50 -0.52 -1.04 -11.86
C ILE A 50 0.60 -1.58 -12.77
N ALA A 51 1.56 -2.31 -12.22
CA ALA A 51 2.67 -2.93 -12.94
C ALA A 51 2.22 -3.96 -13.99
N GLU A 52 1.14 -4.71 -13.72
CA GLU A 52 0.52 -5.63 -14.69
C GLU A 52 -0.13 -4.88 -15.87
N GLN A 53 -0.66 -3.68 -15.62
CA GLN A 53 -1.37 -2.88 -16.62
C GLN A 53 -0.43 -1.98 -17.44
N THR A 54 0.83 -1.84 -17.02
CA THR A 54 1.86 -1.08 -17.75
C THR A 54 2.98 -1.97 -18.25
N ARG A 55 3.65 -1.52 -19.32
CA ARG A 55 4.91 -2.13 -19.80
C ARG A 55 6.15 -1.38 -19.27
N ASP A 56 5.93 -0.42 -18.38
CA ASP A 56 6.98 0.40 -17.80
C ASP A 56 7.81 -0.39 -16.79
N THR A 57 9.12 -0.45 -17.03
CA THR A 57 10.07 -1.19 -16.20
C THR A 57 10.32 -0.50 -14.87
N GLU A 58 10.19 0.82 -14.80
CA GLU A 58 10.32 1.57 -13.56
C GLU A 58 9.17 1.21 -12.61
N THR A 59 7.94 1.16 -13.11
CA THR A 59 6.76 0.75 -12.33
C THR A 59 6.91 -0.66 -11.75
N ARG A 60 7.46 -1.60 -12.52
CA ARG A 60 7.74 -2.97 -12.03
C ARG A 60 8.76 -2.96 -10.89
N ALA A 61 9.87 -2.23 -11.05
CA ALA A 61 10.87 -2.10 -10.00
C ALA A 61 10.29 -1.48 -8.71
N VAL A 62 9.36 -0.53 -8.83
CA VAL A 62 8.64 0.06 -7.69
C VAL A 62 7.72 -0.96 -7.00
N ALA A 63 7.01 -1.79 -7.77
CA ALA A 63 6.16 -2.85 -7.23
C ALA A 63 7.00 -3.91 -6.49
N ASP A 64 8.11 -4.36 -7.09
CA ASP A 64 9.04 -5.31 -6.48
C ASP A 64 9.62 -4.77 -5.16
N ASN A 65 10.02 -3.49 -5.15
CA ASN A 65 10.52 -2.85 -3.94
C ASN A 65 9.46 -2.79 -2.83
N ALA A 66 8.20 -2.50 -3.19
CA ALA A 66 7.10 -2.46 -2.23
C ALA A 66 6.85 -3.85 -1.61
N GLN A 67 6.87 -4.91 -2.42
CA GLN A 67 6.76 -6.29 -1.94
C GLN A 67 7.91 -6.67 -1.00
N ALA A 68 9.15 -6.34 -1.35
CA ALA A 68 10.31 -6.61 -0.50
C ALA A 68 10.22 -5.91 0.87
N ARG A 69 9.70 -4.67 0.89
CA ARG A 69 9.47 -3.93 2.14
C ARG A 69 8.35 -4.53 2.98
N LEU A 70 7.28 -5.01 2.34
CA LEU A 70 6.20 -5.71 3.03
C LEU A 70 6.70 -7.02 3.69
N ASP A 71 7.51 -7.79 2.98
CA ASP A 71 8.10 -9.02 3.49
C ASP A 71 9.02 -8.76 4.68
N SER A 72 9.86 -7.73 4.59
CA SER A 72 10.71 -7.28 5.68
C SER A 72 9.90 -6.87 6.92
N LEU A 73 8.77 -6.17 6.73
CA LEU A 73 7.86 -5.78 7.81
C LEU A 73 7.23 -7.00 8.49
N ARG A 74 6.71 -7.95 7.70
CA ARG A 74 6.11 -9.19 8.21
C ARG A 74 7.11 -10.03 8.99
N THR A 75 8.37 -10.08 8.53
CA THR A 75 9.45 -10.77 9.23
C THR A 75 9.76 -10.11 10.58
N GLN A 76 9.80 -8.77 10.63
CA GLN A 76 10.00 -8.03 11.88
C GLN A 76 8.82 -8.22 12.85
N GLU A 77 7.58 -8.20 12.37
CA GLU A 77 6.40 -8.47 13.21
C GLU A 77 6.41 -9.88 13.79
N ARG A 78 6.85 -10.88 13.01
CA ARG A 78 7.00 -12.26 13.46
C ARG A 78 8.07 -12.40 14.55
N THR A 79 9.18 -11.68 14.41
CA THR A 79 10.35 -11.79 15.30
C THR A 79 10.20 -10.93 16.57
N GLY A 80 9.49 -9.80 16.48
CA GLY A 80 9.26 -8.87 17.59
C GLY A 80 8.05 -9.19 18.47
N GLY A 81 7.24 -10.19 18.11
CA GLY A 81 6.11 -10.67 18.91
C GLY A 81 6.47 -11.68 20.02
N GLU A 82 7.75 -12.02 20.17
CA GLU A 82 8.26 -13.01 21.15
C GLU A 82 8.97 -12.36 22.36
N SER A 83 8.79 -11.05 22.62
CA SER A 83 9.40 -10.35 23.77
C SER A 83 8.38 -9.87 24.80
#